data_AF-A0A1I2M647-F1
#
_entry.id   AF-A0A1I2M647-F1
#
_cell.length_a   1.000
_cell.length_b   1.000
_cell.length_c   1.000
_cell.angle_alpha   90.00
_cell.angle_beta   90.00
_cell.angle_gamma   90.00
#
_symmetry.space_group_name_H-M   'P 1'
#
loop_
_entity.id
_entity.type
_entity.pdbx_description
1 polymer ?
#
loop_
_entity_poly.entity_id
_entity_poly.type
_entity_poly.pdbx_seq_one_letter_code
_entity_poly.pdbx_strand_id
1 'polypeptide(L)'
;MNLTSDRIRSIGWISVLMICGALTIALTLRVNAVKSQVRDAEKRTVWVQQDIDFLQTEFQTRSNQQALKQLNDLEFGYKAPGAGQYIEGERQLAALGTAAGPGAPEPIRYANAEKPVSPDTGSSLLAMVSPVTGATAAPAAPAEPAAKAPKGRDPERAELVRDAAALGKRLARIEVAEAGAQ
;
A
#
# COMPACT_ATOMS: atom_id res chain seq x y z
N MET A 1 32.12 80.09 5.47
CA MET A 1 32.53 78.67 5.46
C MET A 1 31.82 77.94 6.60
N ASN A 2 30.72 77.24 6.31
CA ASN A 2 29.90 76.47 7.28
C ASN A 2 30.23 74.97 7.22
N LEU A 3 31.50 74.61 7.05
CA LEU A 3 31.94 73.22 6.83
C LEU A 3 31.69 72.30 8.03
N THR A 4 31.49 72.86 9.23
CA THR A 4 31.24 72.10 10.46
C THR A 4 29.77 71.71 10.61
N SER A 5 28.83 72.59 10.27
CA SER A 5 27.39 72.32 10.38
C SER A 5 26.93 71.24 9.39
N ASP A 6 27.39 71.30 8.13
CA ASP A 6 27.08 70.28 7.12
C ASP A 6 27.66 68.91 7.46
N ARG A 7 28.85 68.87 8.08
CA ARG A 7 29.46 67.62 8.54
C ARG A 7 28.73 67.00 9.73
N ILE A 8 28.23 67.82 10.67
CA ILE A 8 27.41 67.33 11.78
C ILE A 8 26.08 66.77 11.26
N ARG A 9 25.45 67.45 10.30
CA ARG A 9 24.22 66.98 9.64
C ARG A 9 24.46 65.67 8.88
N SER A 10 25.55 65.54 8.13
CA SER A 10 25.85 64.33 7.36
C SER A 10 26.22 63.14 8.25
N ILE A 11 26.98 63.35 9.33
CA ILE A 11 27.23 62.31 10.36
C ILE A 11 25.91 61.82 10.97
N GLY A 12 24.96 62.73 11.23
CA GLY A 12 23.65 62.38 11.77
C GLY A 12 22.82 61.52 10.81
N TRP A 13 22.88 61.79 9.51
CA TRP A 13 22.22 60.94 8.51
C TRP A 13 22.86 59.56 8.39
N ILE A 14 24.19 59.49 8.43
CA ILE A 14 24.93 58.23 8.37
C ILE A 14 24.61 57.36 9.60
N SER A 15 24.53 57.95 10.80
CA SER A 15 24.19 57.20 12.01
C SER A 15 22.77 56.63 11.96
N VAL A 16 21.80 57.39 11.46
CA VAL A 16 20.41 56.94 11.25
C VAL A 16 20.36 55.78 10.25
N LEU A 17 21.08 55.88 9.13
CA LEU A 17 21.15 54.80 8.14
C LEU A 17 21.79 53.53 8.71
N MET A 18 22.87 53.68 9.50
CA MET A 18 23.51 52.55 10.17
C MET A 18 22.58 51.87 11.17
N ILE A 19 21.82 52.64 11.96
CA ILE A 19 20.82 52.09 12.89
C ILE A 19 19.72 51.36 12.13
N CYS A 20 19.21 51.93 11.05
CA CYS A 20 18.21 51.30 10.21
C CYS A 20 18.74 49.97 9.63
N GLY A 21 19.96 49.98 9.10
CA GLY A 21 20.62 48.78 8.59
C GLY A 21 20.85 47.71 9.66
N ALA A 22 21.26 48.11 10.87
CA ALA A 22 21.42 47.17 11.99
C ALA A 22 20.08 46.52 12.37
N LEU A 23 18.98 47.28 12.38
CA LEU A 23 17.65 46.76 12.67
C LEU A 23 17.17 45.77 11.60
N THR A 24 17.40 46.04 10.31
CA THR A 24 17.00 45.11 9.23
C THR A 24 17.80 43.81 9.28
N ILE A 25 19.10 43.89 9.59
CA ILE A 25 19.94 42.71 9.79
C ILE A 25 19.44 41.91 11.01
N ALA A 26 19.19 42.56 12.14
CA ALA A 26 18.68 41.89 13.33
C ALA A 26 17.35 41.18 13.07
N LEU A 27 16.42 41.82 12.33
CA LEU A 27 15.16 41.21 11.93
C LEU A 27 15.37 39.99 11.03
N THR A 28 16.29 40.08 10.06
CA THR A 28 16.61 38.97 9.15
C THR A 28 17.14 37.75 9.92
N LEU A 29 18.04 37.98 10.88
CA LEU A 29 18.57 36.91 11.74
C LEU A 29 17.47 36.28 12.61
N ARG A 30 16.56 37.11 13.16
CA ARG A 30 15.40 36.61 13.93
C ARG A 30 14.47 35.77 13.06
N VAL A 31 14.16 36.20 11.84
CA VAL A 31 13.31 35.45 10.91
C VAL A 31 13.96 34.11 10.55
N ASN A 32 15.27 34.08 10.31
CA ASN A 32 15.97 32.83 10.02
C ASN A 32 15.95 31.87 11.22
N ALA A 33 16.11 32.37 12.44
CA ALA A 33 15.99 31.55 13.64
C ALA A 33 14.57 30.96 13.81
N VAL A 34 13.53 31.78 13.62
CA VAL A 34 12.13 31.32 13.68
C VAL A 34 11.84 30.31 12.58
N LYS A 35 12.31 30.54 11.35
CA LYS A 35 12.16 29.60 10.24
C LYS A 35 12.79 28.24 10.56
N SER A 36 13.96 28.22 11.20
CA SER A 36 14.58 26.96 11.66
C SER A 36 13.71 26.23 12.68
N GLN A 37 13.20 26.95 13.68
CA GLN A 37 12.31 26.36 14.71
C GLN A 37 11.04 25.77 14.10
N VAL A 38 10.44 26.45 13.13
CA VAL A 38 9.26 25.95 12.39
C VAL A 38 9.60 24.66 11.65
N ARG A 39 10.75 24.60 10.96
CA ARG A 39 11.20 23.38 10.27
C ARG A 39 11.42 22.21 11.22
N ASP A 40 11.95 22.45 12.41
CA ASP A 40 12.14 21.39 13.41
C ASP A 40 10.81 20.89 13.97
N ALA A 41 9.85 21.79 14.21
CA ALA A 41 8.49 21.42 14.60
C ALA A 41 7.76 20.61 13.51
N GLU A 42 7.87 21.02 12.24
CA GLU A 42 7.30 20.28 11.11
C GLU A 42 7.87 18.86 11.01
N LYS A 43 9.20 18.70 11.15
CA LYS A 43 9.84 17.37 11.19
C LYS A 43 9.31 16.54 12.34
N ARG A 44 9.11 17.14 13.52
CA ARG A 44 8.55 16.45 14.68
C ARG A 44 7.11 15.98 14.41
N THR A 45 6.29 16.81 13.77
CA THR A 45 4.93 16.44 13.38
C THR A 45 4.93 15.25 12.42
N VAL A 46 5.79 15.26 11.40
CA VAL A 46 5.89 14.14 10.45
C VAL A 46 6.32 12.85 11.15
N TRP A 47 7.30 12.93 12.06
CA TRP A 47 7.76 11.78 12.82
C TRP A 47 6.66 11.19 13.72
N VAL A 48 5.91 12.05 14.43
CA VAL A 48 4.78 11.62 15.26
C VAL A 48 3.66 11.01 14.42
N GLN A 49 3.40 11.53 13.22
CA GLN A 49 2.41 10.94 12.32
C GLN A 49 2.82 9.53 11.89
N GLN A 50 4.10 9.31 11.57
CA GLN A 50 4.62 7.99 11.20
C GLN A 50 4.47 6.99 12.36
N ASP A 51 4.74 7.42 13.59
CA ASP A 51 4.52 6.59 14.77
C ASP A 51 3.04 6.22 14.94
N ILE A 52 2.12 7.19 14.76
CA ILE A 52 0.67 6.94 14.83
C ILE A 52 0.26 5.91 13.78
N ASP A 53 0.70 6.07 12.54
CA ASP A 53 0.35 5.15 11.44
C ASP A 53 0.89 3.74 11.70
N PHE A 54 2.11 3.64 12.23
CA PHE A 54 2.71 2.37 12.66
C PHE A 54 1.89 1.70 13.78
N LEU A 55 1.58 2.45 14.85
CA LEU A 55 0.80 1.94 15.98
C LEU A 55 -0.60 1.51 15.52
N GLN A 56 -1.27 2.31 14.69
CA GLN A 56 -2.59 1.98 14.16
C GLN A 56 -2.55 0.68 13.35
N THR A 57 -1.50 0.49 12.55
CA THR A 57 -1.33 -0.74 11.76
C THR A 57 -1.12 -1.96 12.67
N GLU A 58 -0.32 -1.82 13.73
CA GLU A 58 -0.16 -2.90 14.73
C GLU A 58 -1.49 -3.23 15.40
N PHE A 59 -2.25 -2.22 15.82
CA PHE A 59 -3.54 -2.41 16.48
C PHE A 59 -4.56 -3.07 15.57
N GLN A 60 -4.69 -2.61 14.33
CA GLN A 60 -5.60 -3.20 13.33
C GLN A 60 -5.25 -4.66 13.05
N THR A 61 -3.96 -4.98 12.97
CA THR A 61 -3.53 -6.36 12.73
C THR A 61 -3.84 -7.26 13.93
N ARG A 62 -3.61 -6.80 15.16
CA ARG A 62 -3.90 -7.57 16.39
C ARG A 62 -5.41 -7.74 16.64
N SER A 63 -6.21 -6.69 16.44
CA SER A 63 -7.67 -6.75 16.64
C SER A 63 -8.35 -7.60 15.59
N ASN A 64 -7.91 -7.56 14.32
CA ASN A 64 -8.47 -8.38 13.25
C ASN A 64 -8.29 -9.88 13.52
N GLN A 65 -7.12 -10.30 14.03
CA GLN A 65 -6.91 -11.71 14.42
C GLN A 65 -7.86 -12.15 15.55
N GLN A 66 -8.08 -11.29 16.54
CA GLN A 66 -9.01 -11.56 17.64
C GLN A 66 -10.46 -11.62 17.15
N ALA A 67 -10.86 -10.70 16.27
CA ALA A 67 -12.20 -10.67 15.67
C ALA A 67 -12.47 -11.91 14.81
N LEU A 68 -11.53 -12.31 13.96
CA LEU A 68 -11.64 -13.52 13.14
C LEU A 68 -11.70 -14.78 14.02
N LYS A 69 -10.92 -14.84 15.09
CA LYS A 69 -11.00 -15.93 16.06
C LYS A 69 -12.37 -15.98 16.73
N GLN A 70 -12.88 -14.85 17.21
CA GLN A 70 -14.19 -14.78 17.85
C GLN A 70 -15.32 -15.17 16.89
N LEU A 71 -15.28 -14.67 15.65
CA LEU A 71 -16.24 -15.05 14.63
C LEU A 71 -16.17 -16.55 14.32
N ASN A 72 -14.96 -17.09 14.22
CA ASN A 72 -14.76 -18.52 14.03
C ASN A 72 -15.34 -19.35 15.19
N ASP A 73 -15.07 -18.95 16.42
CA ASP A 73 -15.57 -19.61 17.63
C ASP A 73 -17.11 -19.55 17.73
N LEU A 74 -17.74 -18.49 17.21
CA LEU A 74 -19.19 -18.29 17.23
C LEU A 74 -19.94 -19.01 16.09
N GLU A 75 -19.42 -18.96 14.86
CA GLU A 75 -20.15 -19.41 13.67
C GLU A 75 -19.68 -20.76 13.13
N PHE A 76 -18.39 -21.07 13.23
CA PHE A 76 -17.80 -22.17 12.45
C PHE A 76 -17.18 -23.28 13.30
N GLY A 77 -16.70 -22.95 14.50
CA GLY A 77 -16.01 -23.88 15.39
C GLY A 77 -14.77 -24.52 14.76
N TYR A 78 -14.13 -23.87 13.78
CA TYR A 78 -12.96 -24.45 13.13
C TYR A 78 -11.79 -24.50 14.11
N LYS A 79 -11.20 -25.69 14.26
CA LYS A 79 -9.95 -25.87 15.00
C LYS A 79 -8.85 -26.18 14.01
N ALA A 80 -7.65 -25.64 14.26
CA ALA A 80 -6.48 -26.04 13.51
C ALA A 80 -6.29 -27.58 13.64
N PRO A 81 -5.96 -28.29 12.56
CA PRO A 81 -5.70 -29.73 12.62
C PRO A 81 -4.57 -30.02 13.61
N GLY A 82 -4.77 -31.02 14.47
CA GLY A 82 -3.73 -31.49 15.38
C GLY A 82 -2.64 -32.27 14.64
N ALA A 83 -1.48 -32.44 15.27
CA ALA A 83 -0.34 -33.17 14.70
C ALA A 83 -0.72 -34.57 14.17
N GLY A 84 -1.58 -35.30 14.89
CA GLY A 84 -2.04 -36.64 14.48
C GLY A 84 -3.01 -36.68 13.29
N GLN A 85 -3.45 -35.53 12.76
CA GLN A 85 -4.18 -35.47 11.49
C GLN A 85 -3.25 -35.31 10.28
N TYR A 86 -1.96 -35.03 10.51
CA TYR A 86 -0.96 -34.97 9.47
C TYR A 86 -0.30 -36.33 9.31
N ILE A 87 0.10 -36.62 8.08
CA ILE A 87 0.87 -37.82 7.77
C ILE A 87 2.34 -37.48 7.98
N GLU A 88 2.97 -38.14 8.95
CA GLU A 88 4.32 -37.77 9.42
C GLU A 88 5.45 -38.39 8.56
N GLY A 89 5.13 -39.36 7.68
CA GLY A 89 6.15 -39.99 6.85
C GLY A 89 5.63 -40.86 5.70
N GLU A 90 6.56 -41.23 4.83
CA GLU A 90 6.30 -41.94 3.57
C GLU A 90 5.62 -43.30 3.75
N ARG A 91 5.91 -44.00 4.86
CA ARG A 91 5.25 -45.28 5.19
C ARG A 91 3.75 -45.11 5.47
N GLN A 92 3.38 -44.02 6.16
CA GLN A 92 1.98 -43.70 6.43
C GLN A 92 1.27 -43.18 5.16
N LEU A 93 1.99 -42.48 4.27
CA LEU A 93 1.48 -42.12 2.94
C LEU A 93 1.20 -43.36 2.08
N ALA A 94 2.12 -44.32 2.06
CA ALA A 94 1.96 -45.56 1.30
C ALA A 94 0.77 -46.40 1.78
N ALA A 95 0.45 -46.33 3.08
CA ALA A 95 -0.72 -47.00 3.65
C ALA A 95 -2.06 -46.38 3.19
N LEU A 96 -2.08 -45.11 2.75
CA LEU A 96 -3.30 -44.45 2.27
C LEU A 96 -3.64 -44.84 0.82
N GLY A 97 -2.65 -45.28 0.04
CA GLY A 97 -2.82 -45.72 -1.36
C GLY A 97 -3.21 -47.18 -1.52
N THR A 98 -3.31 -47.95 -0.44
CA THR A 98 -3.73 -49.35 -0.48
C THR A 98 -5.25 -49.46 -0.54
N ALA A 99 -5.77 -50.49 -1.22
CA ALA A 99 -7.21 -50.73 -1.29
C ALA A 99 -7.76 -50.99 0.13
N ALA A 100 -8.94 -50.45 0.43
CA ALA A 100 -9.57 -50.62 1.74
C ALA A 100 -9.71 -52.12 2.07
N GLY A 101 -9.22 -52.52 3.24
CA GLY A 101 -9.26 -53.91 3.68
C GLY A 101 -10.69 -54.42 3.93
N PRO A 102 -10.90 -55.74 3.97
CA PRO A 102 -12.20 -56.32 4.28
C PRO A 102 -12.68 -55.86 5.66
N GLY A 103 -13.85 -55.20 5.71
CA GLY A 103 -14.44 -54.65 6.94
C GLY A 103 -14.11 -53.18 7.23
N ALA A 104 -13.43 -52.48 6.32
CA ALA A 104 -13.22 -51.04 6.46
C ALA A 104 -14.57 -50.27 6.42
N PRO A 105 -14.77 -49.26 7.29
CA PRO A 105 -15.98 -48.45 7.27
C PRO A 105 -16.11 -47.69 5.94
N GLU A 106 -17.35 -47.48 5.49
CA GLU A 106 -17.59 -46.73 4.26
C GLU A 106 -17.01 -45.31 4.36
N PRO A 107 -16.38 -44.79 3.29
CA PRO A 107 -15.83 -43.44 3.30
C PRO A 107 -16.92 -42.42 3.65
N ILE A 108 -16.68 -41.61 4.68
CA ILE A 108 -17.58 -40.52 5.06
C ILE A 108 -17.59 -39.52 3.91
N ARG A 109 -18.68 -39.49 3.14
CA ARG A 109 -18.90 -38.51 2.08
C ARG A 109 -19.32 -37.19 2.73
N TYR A 110 -18.42 -36.20 2.69
CA TYR A 110 -18.82 -34.82 2.94
C TYR A 110 -19.82 -34.41 1.86
N ALA A 111 -20.89 -33.71 2.25
CA ALA A 111 -21.87 -33.14 1.33
C ALA A 111 -21.23 -32.01 0.50
N ASN A 112 -20.41 -32.39 -0.48
CA ASN A 112 -20.16 -31.53 -1.62
C ASN A 112 -21.44 -31.53 -2.45
N ALA A 113 -21.94 -30.35 -2.80
CA ALA A 113 -23.11 -30.24 -3.67
C ALA A 113 -22.98 -31.24 -4.83
N GLU A 114 -23.97 -32.12 -4.96
CA GLU A 114 -24.08 -33.15 -6.00
C GLU A 114 -23.75 -32.50 -7.35
N LYS A 115 -22.55 -32.73 -7.85
CA LYS A 115 -22.21 -32.39 -9.22
C LYS A 115 -22.69 -33.59 -10.04
N PRO A 116 -23.72 -33.44 -10.90
CA PRO A 116 -24.16 -34.56 -11.71
C PRO A 116 -22.97 -35.01 -12.55
N VAL A 117 -22.60 -36.28 -12.36
CA VAL A 117 -21.56 -36.94 -13.12
C VAL A 117 -22.06 -37.08 -14.56
N SER A 118 -21.77 -36.09 -15.39
CA SER A 118 -21.67 -36.29 -16.83
C SER A 118 -20.25 -36.77 -17.12
N PRO A 119 -20.05 -37.88 -17.85
CA PRO A 119 -18.73 -38.50 -18.02
C PRO A 119 -17.78 -37.74 -18.96
N ASP A 120 -18.15 -36.55 -19.44
CA ASP A 120 -17.30 -35.70 -20.27
C ASP A 120 -17.48 -34.25 -19.85
N THR A 121 -16.51 -33.69 -19.12
CA THR A 121 -16.02 -32.30 -19.18
C THR A 121 -15.20 -32.04 -17.91
N GLY A 122 -13.91 -31.78 -18.11
CA GLY A 122 -12.93 -31.60 -17.06
C GLY A 122 -13.29 -30.52 -16.04
N SER A 123 -12.69 -30.63 -14.87
CA SER A 123 -12.69 -29.66 -13.78
C SER A 123 -12.82 -28.22 -14.27
N SER A 124 -14.01 -27.65 -14.16
CA SER A 124 -14.16 -26.19 -14.16
C SER A 124 -13.61 -25.70 -12.82
N LEU A 125 -12.28 -25.58 -12.74
CA LEU A 125 -11.64 -24.67 -11.82
C LEU A 125 -12.20 -23.28 -12.14
N LEU A 126 -12.80 -22.64 -11.15
CA LEU A 126 -13.26 -21.26 -11.27
C LEU A 126 -12.11 -20.43 -11.87
N ALA A 127 -12.41 -19.70 -12.94
CA ALA A 127 -11.39 -18.94 -13.65
C ALA A 127 -10.73 -17.94 -12.69
N MET A 128 -9.43 -18.11 -12.45
CA MET A 128 -8.65 -17.18 -11.63
C MET A 128 -8.55 -15.86 -12.40
N VAL A 129 -9.23 -14.83 -11.89
CA VAL A 129 -9.21 -13.47 -12.44
C VAL A 129 -8.22 -12.64 -11.64
N SER A 130 -7.31 -11.95 -12.32
CA SER A 130 -6.43 -10.98 -11.67
C SER A 130 -7.22 -9.75 -11.21
N PRO A 131 -7.14 -9.32 -9.94
CA PRO A 131 -7.88 -8.15 -9.43
C PRO A 131 -7.39 -6.81 -10.03
N VAL A 132 -6.21 -6.80 -10.67
CA VAL A 132 -5.63 -5.59 -11.28
C VAL A 132 -6.08 -5.40 -12.73
N THR A 133 -6.29 -6.49 -13.48
CA THR A 133 -6.56 -6.42 -14.93
C THR A 133 -7.90 -7.01 -15.34
N GLY A 134 -8.56 -7.78 -14.49
CA GLY A 134 -9.81 -8.47 -14.82
C GLY A 134 -9.66 -9.57 -15.88
N ALA A 135 -8.44 -9.86 -16.33
CA ALA A 135 -8.18 -10.86 -17.36
C ALA A 135 -8.13 -12.26 -16.75
N THR A 136 -8.82 -13.22 -17.38
CA THR A 136 -8.66 -14.64 -17.12
C THR A 136 -7.35 -15.10 -17.78
N ALA A 137 -6.51 -15.82 -17.03
CA ALA A 137 -5.30 -16.40 -17.59
C ALA A 137 -5.67 -17.63 -18.44
N ALA A 138 -6.08 -17.40 -19.70
CA ALA A 138 -6.22 -18.45 -20.69
C ALA A 138 -4.87 -18.67 -21.42
N PRO A 139 -4.45 -19.93 -21.68
CA PRO A 139 -3.24 -20.19 -22.45
C PRO A 139 -3.42 -19.72 -23.91
N ALA A 140 -2.37 -19.07 -24.41
CA ALA A 140 -2.37 -18.30 -25.66
C ALA A 140 -2.65 -19.15 -26.91
N ALA A 141 -3.61 -18.70 -27.71
CA ALA A 141 -3.83 -19.06 -29.11
C ALA A 141 -4.26 -17.80 -29.90
N PRO A 142 -4.07 -17.75 -31.24
CA PRO A 142 -3.67 -16.54 -31.96
C PRO A 142 -4.73 -15.45 -32.13
N ALA A 143 -4.23 -14.22 -32.26
CA ALA A 143 -4.96 -12.96 -32.34
C ALA A 143 -5.83 -12.81 -33.60
N GLU A 144 -7.09 -12.38 -33.41
CA GLU A 144 -7.82 -11.44 -34.29
C GLU A 144 -9.11 -10.92 -33.59
N PRO A 145 -9.79 -9.89 -34.11
CA PRO A 145 -9.60 -8.48 -33.73
C PRO A 145 -10.62 -7.97 -32.70
N ALA A 146 -10.30 -6.80 -32.14
CA ALA A 146 -11.00 -6.08 -31.09
C ALA A 146 -12.55 -6.10 -31.20
N ALA A 147 -13.18 -6.84 -30.29
CA ALA A 147 -14.61 -6.76 -30.05
C ALA A 147 -14.97 -5.45 -29.32
N LYS A 148 -16.05 -4.84 -29.81
CA LYS A 148 -16.54 -3.50 -29.49
C LYS A 148 -16.72 -3.27 -27.98
N ALA A 149 -16.29 -2.09 -27.52
CA ALA A 149 -16.51 -1.61 -26.18
C ALA A 149 -18.01 -1.62 -25.79
N PRO A 150 -18.39 -2.12 -24.60
CA PRO A 150 -19.74 -1.95 -24.12
C PRO A 150 -20.01 -0.46 -23.86
N LYS A 151 -21.01 0.08 -24.56
CA LYS A 151 -21.59 1.40 -24.29
C LYS A 151 -22.23 1.37 -22.91
N GLY A 152 -21.65 2.11 -21.98
CA GLY A 152 -22.15 2.27 -20.61
C GLY A 152 -20.99 2.37 -19.60
N ARG A 153 -20.02 3.25 -19.86
CA ARG A 153 -18.87 3.44 -18.97
C ARG A 153 -19.08 4.71 -18.17
N ASP A 154 -19.18 4.57 -16.84
CA ASP A 154 -19.08 5.70 -15.92
C ASP A 154 -17.81 6.51 -16.26
N PRO A 155 -17.91 7.86 -16.38
CA PRO A 155 -16.79 8.71 -16.76
C PRO A 155 -15.63 8.58 -15.75
N GLU A 156 -15.94 8.41 -14.46
CA GLU A 156 -14.95 8.22 -13.39
C GLU A 156 -14.10 6.95 -13.60
N ARG A 157 -14.68 5.83 -14.04
CA ARG A 157 -13.89 4.61 -14.33
C ARG A 157 -12.93 4.83 -15.48
N ALA A 158 -13.31 5.64 -16.47
CA ALA A 158 -12.45 5.94 -17.61
C ALA A 158 -11.29 6.87 -17.21
N GLU A 159 -11.49 7.73 -16.22
CA GLU A 159 -10.45 8.59 -15.64
C GLU A 159 -9.50 7.79 -14.76
N LEU A 160 -10.02 6.95 -13.86
CA LEU A 160 -9.21 6.09 -12.99
C LEU A 160 -8.29 5.14 -13.77
N VAL A 161 -8.78 4.57 -14.87
CA VAL A 161 -7.95 3.70 -15.74
C VAL A 161 -6.85 4.50 -16.46
N ARG A 162 -7.13 5.74 -16.86
CA ARG A 162 -6.11 6.61 -17.47
C ARG A 162 -5.06 7.04 -16.46
N ASP A 163 -5.47 7.37 -15.24
CA ASP A 163 -4.57 7.75 -14.16
C ASP A 163 -3.69 6.58 -13.72
N ALA A 164 -4.27 5.37 -13.61
CA ALA A 164 -3.52 4.14 -13.34
C ALA A 164 -2.47 3.85 -14.44
N ALA A 165 -2.83 4.06 -15.71
CA ALA A 165 -1.88 3.91 -16.82
C ALA A 165 -0.78 4.99 -16.84
N ALA A 166 -1.07 6.20 -16.33
CA ALA A 166 -0.13 7.31 -16.27
C ALA A 166 0.83 7.24 -15.06
N LEU A 167 0.46 6.51 -14.00
CA LEU A 167 1.25 6.34 -12.77
C LEU A 167 2.67 5.82 -13.04
N GLY A 168 2.81 4.80 -13.89
CA GLY A 168 4.12 4.23 -14.23
C GLY A 168 5.07 5.24 -14.90
N LYS A 169 4.55 6.13 -15.75
CA LYS A 169 5.34 7.21 -16.37
C LYS A 169 5.74 8.31 -15.39
N ARG A 170 4.92 8.57 -14.36
CA ARG A 170 5.22 9.57 -13.33
C ARG A 170 6.29 9.07 -12.36
N LEU A 171 6.21 7.80 -11.96
CA LEU A 171 7.21 7.16 -11.10
C LEU A 171 8.57 7.04 -11.81
N ALA A 172 8.59 6.63 -13.08
CA ALA A 172 9.82 6.58 -13.87
C ALA A 172 10.50 7.94 -14.06
N ARG A 173 9.74 9.05 -14.04
CA ARG A 173 10.31 10.40 -14.12
C ARG A 173 10.93 10.85 -12.78
N ILE A 174 10.47 10.31 -11.65
CA ILE A 174 10.98 10.67 -10.32
C ILE A 174 12.33 10.00 -10.06
N GLU A 175 12.52 8.73 -10.46
CA GLU A 175 13.83 8.05 -10.31
C GLU A 175 14.94 8.67 -11.17
N VAL A 176 14.63 9.13 -12.39
CA VAL A 176 15.64 9.75 -13.28
C VAL A 176 16.05 11.16 -12.81
N ALA A 177 15.22 11.84 -12.01
CA ALA A 177 15.54 13.17 -11.49
C ALA A 177 16.51 13.16 -10.29
N GLU A 178 16.72 12.01 -9.63
CA GLU A 178 17.57 11.89 -8.44
C GLU A 178 18.89 11.14 -8.70
N ALA A 179 19.05 10.50 -9.86
CA ALA A 179 20.27 9.75 -10.22
C ALA A 179 21.36 10.59 -10.92
N GLY A 180 21.27 11.92 -10.89
CA GLY A 180 22.17 12.83 -11.61
C GLY A 180 22.67 14.00 -10.78
N ALA A 181 23.22 13.73 -9.59
CA ALA A 181 24.00 14.70 -8.83
C ALA A 181 24.96 13.99 -7.84
N GLN A 182 25.96 13.29 -8.37
CA GLN A 182 27.26 13.08 -7.72
C GLN A 182 28.35 13.24 -8.77
#